data_AF-A0A3C1NBC0-F1
#
_entry.id   AF-A0A3C1NBC0-F1
#
_cell.length_a   1.000
_cell.length_b   1.000
_cell.length_c   1.000
_cell.angle_alpha   90.00
_cell.angle_beta   90.00
_cell.angle_gamma   90.00
#
_symmetry.space_group_name_H-M   'P 1'
#
loop_
_entity.id
_entity.type
_entity.pdbx_description
1 polymer ?
#
loop_
_entity_poly.entity_id
_entity_poly.type
_entity_poly.pdbx_seq_one_letter_code
_entity_poly.pdbx_strand_id
1 'polypeptide(L)'
;MPHQIERKFAFGPSALSDLAQAFDTAWLELRAWGVEANTDEQVMCIKTKVAQGIMEYATEGEHDVEHLKEFGLQGLPHLCAHRVGLSRRYS
;
A
#
# COMPACT_ATOMS: atom_id res chain seq x y z
N MET A 1 -19.94 -30.52 -21.73
CA MET A 1 -18.67 -29.97 -21.20
C MET A 1 -19.03 -29.11 -20.00
N PRO A 2 -18.76 -29.54 -18.76
CA PRO A 2 -19.02 -28.68 -17.60
C PRO A 2 -17.94 -27.59 -17.55
N HIS A 3 -18.35 -26.33 -17.60
CA HIS A 3 -17.46 -25.20 -17.41
C HIS A 3 -16.93 -25.25 -15.97
N GLN A 4 -15.65 -25.59 -15.80
CA GLN A 4 -14.97 -25.36 -14.54
C GLN A 4 -14.86 -23.84 -14.37
N ILE A 5 -15.70 -23.29 -13.50
CA ILE A 5 -15.53 -21.93 -13.01
C ILE A 5 -14.26 -21.97 -12.17
N GLU A 6 -13.14 -21.51 -12.73
CA GLU A 6 -11.94 -21.22 -11.97
C GLU A 6 -12.34 -20.26 -10.85
N ARG A 7 -12.34 -20.74 -9.61
CA ARG A 7 -12.48 -19.88 -8.43
C ARG A 7 -11.25 -18.99 -8.38
N LYS A 8 -11.34 -17.82 -8.99
CA LYS A 8 -10.36 -16.74 -8.86
C LYS A 8 -10.05 -16.56 -7.37
N PHE A 9 -8.76 -16.64 -7.06
CA PHE A 9 -8.10 -16.50 -5.77
C PHE A 9 -8.85 -15.54 -4.84
N ALA A 10 -9.70 -16.09 -3.97
CA ALA A 10 -10.21 -15.35 -2.82
C ALA A 10 -9.16 -15.47 -1.72
N PHE A 11 -8.66 -14.34 -1.22
CA PHE A 11 -7.81 -14.34 -0.04
C PHE A 11 -8.54 -15.05 1.11
N GLY A 12 -7.87 -16.02 1.73
CA GLY A 12 -8.37 -16.64 2.95
C GLY A 12 -8.40 -15.65 4.12
N PRO A 13 -9.09 -15.96 5.23
CA PRO A 13 -9.19 -15.05 6.38
C PRO A 13 -7.83 -14.60 6.93
N SER A 14 -6.83 -15.49 6.97
CA SER A 14 -5.47 -15.13 7.40
C SER A 14 -4.83 -14.13 6.44
N ALA A 15 -4.87 -14.40 5.14
CA ALA A 15 -4.34 -13.48 4.13
C ALA A 15 -5.04 -12.12 4.17
N LEU A 16 -6.36 -12.08 4.40
CA LEU A 16 -7.07 -10.80 4.60
C LEU A 16 -6.59 -10.05 5.84
N SER A 17 -6.26 -10.76 6.93
CA SER A 17 -5.68 -10.16 8.13
C SER A 17 -4.29 -9.57 7.84
N ASP A 18 -3.46 -10.30 7.11
CA ASP A 18 -2.10 -9.87 6.75
C ASP A 18 -2.15 -8.61 5.87
N LEU A 19 -3.05 -8.58 4.88
CA LEU A 19 -3.28 -7.42 4.02
C LEU A 19 -3.75 -6.18 4.81
N ALA A 20 -4.70 -6.37 5.73
CA ALA A 20 -5.20 -5.29 6.56
C ALA A 20 -4.09 -4.73 7.46
N GLN A 21 -3.30 -5.62 8.08
CA GLN A 21 -2.19 -5.23 8.94
C GLN A 21 -1.09 -4.50 8.16
N ALA A 22 -0.75 -4.96 6.96
CA ALA A 22 0.22 -4.30 6.09
C ALA A 22 -0.26 -2.90 5.70
N PHE A 23 -1.56 -2.77 5.36
CA PHE A 23 -2.16 -1.49 5.01
C PHE A 23 -2.16 -0.51 6.19
N ASP A 24 -2.60 -0.94 7.37
CA ASP A 24 -2.65 -0.09 8.56
C ASP A 24 -1.25 0.39 8.96
N THR A 25 -0.25 -0.48 8.86
CA THR A 25 1.15 -0.14 9.14
C THR A 25 1.70 0.86 8.13
N ALA A 26 1.46 0.63 6.83
CA ALA A 26 1.85 1.56 5.76
C ALA A 26 1.18 2.93 5.95
N TRP A 27 -0.10 2.94 6.35
CA TRP A 27 -0.85 4.17 6.57
C TRP A 27 -0.30 4.97 7.76
N LEU A 28 0.10 4.31 8.85
CA LEU A 28 0.75 4.97 9.99
C LEU A 28 2.08 5.64 9.58
N GLU A 29 2.89 4.98 8.76
CA GLU A 29 4.14 5.57 8.23
C GLU A 29 3.86 6.79 7.36
N LEU A 30 2.87 6.71 6.46
CA LEU A 30 2.47 7.84 5.61
C LEU A 30 1.93 9.03 6.43
N ARG A 31 1.20 8.78 7.52
CA ARG A 31 0.78 9.85 8.45
C ARG A 31 1.99 10.50 9.10
N ALA A 32 2.99 9.73 9.52
CA ALA A 32 4.25 10.27 10.04
C ALA A 32 5.03 11.10 9.00
N TRP A 33 4.87 10.79 7.71
CA TRP A 33 5.45 11.57 6.60
C TRP A 33 4.59 12.79 6.19
N GLY A 34 3.45 13.02 6.85
CA GLY A 34 2.61 14.20 6.62
C GLY A 34 1.64 14.05 5.45
N VAL A 35 1.19 12.83 5.13
CA VAL A 35 0.19 12.58 4.08
C VAL A 35 -1.10 13.37 4.28
N GLU A 36 -1.43 13.74 5.52
CA GLU A 36 -2.63 14.52 5.87
C GLU A 36 -2.59 15.98 5.41
N ALA A 37 -1.43 16.49 4.99
CA ALA A 37 -1.33 17.81 4.39
C ALA A 37 -1.84 17.88 2.94
N ASN A 38 -2.16 16.73 2.35
CA ASN A 38 -2.76 16.62 1.02
C ASN A 38 -4.27 16.89 1.06
N THR A 39 -4.88 17.15 -0.11
CA THR A 39 -6.34 17.23 -0.23
C THR A 39 -6.99 15.86 0.02
N ASP A 40 -8.27 15.84 0.38
CA ASP A 40 -9.02 14.59 0.58
C ASP A 40 -8.97 13.68 -0.66
N GLU A 41 -9.05 14.26 -1.86
CA GLU A 41 -8.93 13.53 -3.13
C GLU A 41 -7.54 12.88 -3.29
N GLN A 42 -6.48 13.61 -2.94
CA GLN A 42 -5.11 13.10 -2.97
C GLN A 42 -4.90 12.00 -1.92
N VAL A 43 -5.41 12.19 -0.71
CA VAL A 43 -5.42 11.19 0.36
C VAL A 43 -6.11 9.90 -0.10
N MET A 44 -7.27 10.01 -0.74
CA MET A 44 -8.00 8.88 -1.30
C MET A 44 -7.24 8.18 -2.44
N CYS A 45 -6.58 8.95 -3.30
CA CYS A 45 -5.71 8.41 -4.35
C CYS A 45 -4.54 7.63 -3.75
N ILE A 46 -3.88 8.18 -2.72
CA ILE A 46 -2.75 7.54 -2.04
C ILE A 46 -3.20 6.24 -1.37
N LYS A 47 -4.31 6.25 -0.61
CA LYS A 47 -4.88 5.02 -0.01
C LYS A 47 -5.14 3.94 -1.06
N THR A 48 -5.72 4.32 -2.19
CA THR A 48 -6.00 3.38 -3.28
C THR A 48 -4.71 2.77 -3.83
N LYS A 49 -3.68 3.58 -4.04
CA LYS A 49 -2.37 3.11 -4.54
C LYS A 49 -1.68 2.15 -3.56
N VAL A 50 -1.69 2.46 -2.26
CA VAL A 50 -1.15 1.56 -1.22
C VAL A 50 -1.85 0.21 -1.27
N ALA A 51 -3.19 0.22 -1.27
CA ALA A 51 -3.98 -1.00 -1.31
C ALA A 51 -3.71 -1.82 -2.59
N GLN A 52 -3.61 -1.16 -3.75
CA GLN A 52 -3.30 -1.83 -5.02
C GLN A 52 -1.93 -2.50 -4.98
N GLY A 53 -0.88 -1.80 -4.55
CA GLY A 53 0.47 -2.38 -4.47
C GLY A 53 0.56 -3.57 -3.52
N ILE A 54 -0.11 -3.49 -2.36
CA ILE A 54 -0.21 -4.59 -1.41
C ILE A 54 -0.94 -5.79 -2.04
N MET A 55 -2.07 -5.56 -2.69
CA MET A 55 -2.86 -6.63 -3.30
C MET A 55 -2.14 -7.30 -4.47
N GLU A 56 -1.45 -6.54 -5.33
CA GLU A 56 -0.68 -7.06 -6.46
C GLU A 56 0.35 -8.09 -5.98
N TYR A 57 1.17 -7.75 -4.99
CA TYR A 57 2.17 -8.66 -4.45
C TYR A 57 1.58 -9.85 -3.69
N ALA A 58 0.48 -9.64 -2.97
CA ALA A 58 -0.18 -10.74 -2.29
C ALA A 58 -0.79 -11.76 -3.27
N THR A 59 -1.19 -11.33 -4.47
CA THR A 59 -1.62 -12.28 -5.52
C THR A 59 -0.47 -13.10 -6.11
N GLU A 60 0.78 -12.70 -5.90
CA GLU A 60 1.97 -13.47 -6.27
C GLU A 60 2.38 -14.50 -5.18
N GLY A 61 1.68 -14.52 -4.05
CA GLY A 61 1.88 -15.47 -2.96
C GLY A 61 2.72 -14.94 -1.78
N GLU A 62 3.03 -13.64 -1.75
CA GLU A 62 3.64 -13.00 -0.59
C GLU A 62 2.60 -12.77 0.52
N HIS A 63 2.97 -13.13 1.74
CA HIS A 63 2.12 -13.02 2.93
C HIS A 63 2.83 -12.37 4.11
N ASP A 64 4.14 -12.09 3.99
CA ASP A 64 4.86 -11.33 4.99
C ASP A 64 4.37 -9.88 5.04
N VAL A 65 3.91 -9.47 6.22
CA VAL A 65 3.30 -8.15 6.45
C VAL A 65 4.29 -7.02 6.20
N GLU A 66 5.57 -7.21 6.52
CA GLU A 66 6.59 -6.18 6.34
C GLU A 66 6.91 -6.00 4.85
N HIS A 67 7.08 -7.09 4.11
CA HIS A 67 7.26 -7.04 2.66
C HIS A 67 6.06 -6.40 1.96
N LEU A 68 4.83 -6.85 2.26
CA LEU A 68 3.62 -6.29 1.66
C LEU A 68 3.52 -4.78 1.90
N LYS A 69 3.84 -4.32 3.11
CA LYS A 69 3.90 -2.90 3.46
C LYS A 69 4.95 -2.15 2.62
N GLU A 70 6.17 -2.67 2.52
CA GLU A 70 7.25 -2.04 1.74
C GLU A 70 6.87 -1.86 0.27
N PHE A 71 6.26 -2.88 -0.34
CA PHE A 71 5.75 -2.81 -1.71
C PHE A 71 4.57 -1.83 -1.82
N GLY A 72 3.65 -1.81 -0.85
CA GLY A 72 2.56 -0.83 -0.79
C GLY A 72 3.04 0.62 -0.71
N LEU A 73 4.20 0.86 -0.12
CA LEU A 73 4.81 2.19 -0.02
C LEU A 73 5.68 2.55 -1.22
N GLN A 74 6.00 1.59 -2.08
CA GLN A 74 6.86 1.80 -3.24
C GLN A 74 6.24 2.86 -4.17
N GLY A 75 7.04 3.86 -4.53
CA GLY A 75 6.57 4.94 -5.42
C GLY A 75 5.59 5.94 -4.77
N LEU A 76 5.44 5.95 -3.45
CA LEU A 76 4.70 6.98 -2.71
C LEU A 76 5.52 8.09 -2.01
N PRO A 77 6.86 8.00 -1.81
CA PRO A 77 7.63 9.02 -1.08
C PRO A 77 7.53 10.44 -1.66
N HIS A 78 7.18 10.59 -2.94
CA HIS A 78 7.04 11.89 -3.61
C HIS A 78 5.62 12.50 -3.47
N LEU A 79 4.66 11.77 -2.92
CA LEU A 79 3.26 12.19 -2.74
C LEU A 79 2.97 12.70 -1.32
N CYS A 80 3.87 12.44 -0.37
CA CYS A 80 3.84 13.10 0.94
C CYS A 80 4.35 14.53 0.75
N ALA A 81 3.55 15.49 1.21
CA ALA A 81 3.62 16.87 0.77
C ALA A 81 5.05 17.42 0.76
N HIS A 82 5.34 18.09 -0.34
CA HIS A 82 6.51 18.88 -0.68
C HIS A 82 6.73 20.07 0.31
N ARG A 83 6.75 19.81 1.63
CA ARG A 83 6.93 20.80 2.71
C ARG A 83 7.63 20.25 3.97
N VAL A 84 8.35 19.15 3.89
CA VAL A 84 9.54 19.01 4.75
C VAL A 84 10.72 19.33 3.87
N GLY A 85 11.40 20.44 4.16
CA GLY A 85 12.56 20.89 3.40
C GLY A 85 13.65 19.84 3.39
N LEU A 86 13.61 18.92 2.42
CA LEU A 86 14.79 18.22 1.96
C LEU A 86 15.60 19.26 1.21
N SER A 87 16.39 19.99 1.98
CA SER A 87 17.58 20.68 1.50
C SER A 87 18.31 19.68 0.62
N ARG A 88 18.23 19.85 -0.70
CA ARG A 88 19.11 19.20 -1.68
C ARG A 88 20.54 19.47 -1.23
N ARG A 89 21.12 18.56 -0.45
CA ARG A 89 22.56 18.36 -0.39
C ARG A 89 22.84 17.18 -1.30
N TYR A 90 22.88 17.49 -2.59
CA TYR A 90 23.78 16.76 -3.48
C TYR A 90 25.10 17.51 -3.38
N SER A 91 26.05 16.89 -2.67
CA SER A 91 27.48 17.12 -2.83
C SER A 91 27.94 16.62 -4.19
#